data_AF-A0A1C6D8D8-F1
#
_entry.id   AF-A0A1C6D8D8-F1
#
_cell.length_a   1.000
_cell.length_b   1.000
_cell.length_c   1.000
_cell.angle_alpha   90.00
_cell.angle_beta   90.00
_cell.angle_gamma   90.00
#
_symmetry.space_group_name_H-M   'P 1'
#
loop_
_entity.id
_entity.type
_entity.pdbx_description
1 polymer ?
#
loop_
_entity_poly.entity_id
_entity_poly.type
_entity_poly.pdbx_seq_one_letter_code
_entity_poly.pdbx_strand_id
1 'polypeptide(L)'
;MIRYQKLSYSDAKVIIAEYDSYDDNEFKDLENHWRANDVSASAFDPSYEDFRHELLAEFNSALVETSGKMTYLLDLRVGIKLFQLMPLDSNFSIIEANNDDIWRYISVKVMPDITYLRYPTPEKGSIRINQKRFFSHTRRIWLKTLWWYIYLSWQGNAEDTFEVLKDNGVDNINKLIETPGRGYRLQLFRHMMLEYHKTRPHKVKDFAAFTKLNNAKCVSIEPELTCGGVAAYAQKLLEEVSAPKEVE
;
A
#
# COMPACT_ATOMS: atom_id res chain seq x y z
N MET A 1 13.51 18.63 -2.28
CA MET A 1 12.12 18.52 -2.77
C MET A 1 12.13 17.57 -3.95
N ILE A 2 11.28 16.53 -3.93
CA ILE A 2 11.25 15.48 -4.96
C ILE A 2 10.71 16.06 -6.27
N ARG A 3 11.37 15.75 -7.39
CA ARG A 3 10.84 15.98 -8.74
C ARG A 3 10.19 14.69 -9.21
N TYR A 4 8.88 14.61 -9.16
CA TYR A 4 8.16 13.38 -9.48
C TYR A 4 8.36 12.97 -10.94
N GLN A 5 9.23 11.98 -11.15
CA GLN A 5 9.51 11.40 -12.45
C GLN A 5 8.46 10.36 -12.81
N LYS A 6 8.36 10.04 -14.10
CA LYS A 6 7.41 9.07 -14.65
C LYS A 6 8.15 7.99 -15.41
N LEU A 7 7.72 6.75 -15.23
CA LEU A 7 8.17 5.59 -16.00
C LEU A 7 6.95 4.94 -16.63
N SER A 8 6.88 4.93 -17.95
CA SER A 8 5.74 4.32 -18.65
C SER A 8 5.69 2.82 -18.39
N TYR A 9 4.52 2.21 -18.60
CA TYR A 9 4.38 0.74 -18.54
C TYR A 9 5.37 0.04 -19.48
N SER A 10 5.54 0.56 -20.70
CA SER A 10 6.43 -0.03 -21.71
C SER A 10 7.90 0.04 -21.28
N ASP A 11 8.33 1.18 -20.74
CA ASP A 11 9.71 1.36 -20.29
C ASP A 11 10.01 0.48 -19.06
N ALA A 12 9.06 0.40 -18.12
CA ALA A 12 9.16 -0.51 -16.99
C ALA A 12 9.28 -1.97 -17.45
N LYS A 13 8.50 -2.37 -18.46
CA LYS A 13 8.58 -3.71 -19.05
C LYS A 13 9.94 -3.99 -19.70
N VAL A 14 10.54 -3.00 -20.37
CA VAL A 14 11.88 -3.13 -20.97
C VAL A 14 12.93 -3.39 -19.89
N ILE A 15 12.90 -2.64 -18.79
CA ILE A 15 13.83 -2.82 -17.66
C ILE A 15 13.67 -4.21 -17.02
N ILE A 16 12.44 -4.65 -16.78
CA ILE A 16 12.23 -5.99 -16.21
C ILE A 16 12.61 -7.09 -17.19
N ALA A 17 12.42 -6.90 -18.50
CA ALA A 17 12.88 -7.84 -19.51
C ALA A 17 14.41 -7.95 -19.56
N GLU A 18 15.14 -6.87 -19.24
CA GLU A 18 16.59 -6.89 -19.07
C GLU A 18 16.99 -7.82 -17.90
N TYR A 19 16.35 -7.67 -16.73
CA TYR A 19 16.59 -8.55 -15.58
C TYR A 19 16.25 -10.01 -15.89
N ASP A 20 15.16 -10.25 -16.63
CA ASP A 20 14.76 -11.58 -17.05
C ASP A 20 15.73 -12.19 -18.08
N SER A 21 16.54 -11.36 -18.77
CA SER A 21 17.56 -11.80 -19.72
C SER A 21 18.90 -12.17 -19.08
N TYR A 22 19.13 -11.75 -17.83
CA TYR A 22 20.33 -12.09 -17.08
C TYR A 22 20.45 -13.61 -16.88
N ASP A 23 21.67 -14.12 -16.96
CA ASP A 23 21.98 -15.46 -16.49
C ASP A 23 21.82 -15.56 -14.97
N ASP A 24 21.91 -16.78 -14.42
CA ASP A 24 21.68 -17.00 -13.00
C ASP A 24 22.74 -16.35 -12.10
N ASN A 25 23.97 -16.14 -12.59
CA ASN A 25 25.02 -15.47 -11.82
C ASN A 25 24.81 -13.96 -11.83
N GLU A 26 24.52 -13.38 -13.00
CA GLU A 26 24.21 -11.96 -13.17
C GLU A 26 23.00 -11.56 -12.33
N PHE A 27 21.94 -12.37 -12.35
CA PHE A 27 20.76 -12.09 -11.54
C PHE A 27 21.04 -12.23 -10.04
N LYS A 28 21.82 -13.23 -9.64
CA LYS A 28 22.23 -13.40 -8.24
C LYS A 28 23.09 -12.24 -7.75
N ASP A 29 23.92 -11.67 -8.61
CA ASP A 29 24.70 -10.47 -8.30
C ASP A 29 23.78 -9.26 -8.06
N LEU A 30 22.80 -9.04 -8.95
CA LEU A 30 21.75 -8.04 -8.76
C LEU A 30 21.00 -8.22 -7.43
N GLU A 31 20.63 -9.46 -7.08
CA GLU A 31 20.00 -9.74 -5.78
C GLU A 31 20.89 -9.36 -4.61
N ASN A 32 22.21 -9.59 -4.70
CA ASN A 32 23.14 -9.25 -3.63
C ASN A 32 23.25 -7.74 -3.45
N HIS A 33 23.30 -6.98 -4.55
CA HIS A 33 23.20 -5.52 -4.52
C HIS A 33 21.90 -5.07 -3.83
N TRP A 34 20.74 -5.63 -4.21
CA TRP A 34 19.47 -5.31 -3.56
C TRP A 34 19.42 -5.68 -2.07
N ARG A 35 19.98 -6.83 -1.67
CA ARG A 35 20.08 -7.21 -0.24
C ARG A 35 20.99 -6.26 0.55
N ALA A 36 21.96 -5.63 -0.11
CA ALA A 36 22.82 -4.60 0.47
C ALA A 36 22.20 -3.19 0.42
N ASN A 37 20.96 -3.04 -0.08
CA ASN A 37 20.32 -1.75 -0.40
C ASN A 37 21.14 -0.88 -1.37
N ASP A 38 21.95 -1.53 -2.22
CA ASP A 38 22.82 -0.90 -3.19
C ASP A 38 22.08 -0.79 -4.54
N VAL A 39 21.51 0.39 -4.78
CA VAL A 39 20.92 0.77 -6.06
C VAL A 39 21.67 1.99 -6.54
N SER A 40 22.23 1.92 -7.75
CA SER A 40 23.04 3.01 -8.29
C SER A 40 22.31 4.35 -8.24
N ALA A 41 22.98 5.39 -7.74
CA ALA A 41 22.46 6.75 -7.73
C ALA A 41 22.19 7.29 -9.15
N SER A 42 22.86 6.75 -10.18
CA SER A 42 22.57 7.08 -11.59
C SER A 42 21.31 6.42 -12.14
N ALA A 43 20.71 5.46 -11.41
CA ALA A 43 19.51 4.76 -11.85
C ALA A 43 18.24 5.62 -11.73
N PHE A 44 18.24 6.63 -10.85
CA PHE A 44 17.10 7.50 -10.60
C PHE A 44 17.50 8.98 -10.49
N ASP A 45 16.51 9.87 -10.52
CA ASP A 45 16.71 11.32 -10.42
C ASP A 45 17.24 11.68 -9.02
N PRO A 46 18.32 12.47 -8.90
CA PRO A 46 18.95 12.79 -7.61
C PRO A 46 18.00 13.39 -6.57
N SER A 47 16.88 13.99 -6.97
CA SER A 47 15.88 14.50 -6.02
C SER A 47 15.22 13.41 -5.15
N TYR A 48 15.43 12.13 -5.46
CA TYR A 48 14.96 10.98 -4.66
C TYR A 48 15.99 10.46 -3.64
N GLU A 49 17.21 11.01 -3.56
CA GLU A 49 18.24 10.51 -2.64
C GLU A 49 17.78 10.52 -1.17
N ASP A 50 17.29 11.67 -0.69
CA ASP A 50 16.76 11.81 0.69
C ASP A 50 15.53 10.91 0.90
N PHE A 51 14.63 10.84 -0.08
CA PHE A 51 13.44 9.98 -0.05
C PHE A 51 13.82 8.51 0.13
N ARG A 52 14.76 8.02 -0.68
CA ARG A 52 15.25 6.65 -0.63
C ARG A 52 15.93 6.39 0.70
N HIS A 53 16.80 7.30 1.14
CA HIS A 53 17.50 7.18 2.42
C HIS A 53 16.53 7.03 3.59
N GLU A 54 15.54 7.91 3.71
CA GLU A 54 14.56 7.87 4.79
C GLU A 54 13.67 6.63 4.75
N LEU A 55 13.20 6.23 3.56
CA LEU A 55 12.33 5.07 3.44
C LEU A 55 13.09 3.75 3.69
N LEU A 56 14.35 3.66 3.25
CA LEU A 56 15.24 2.54 3.58
C LEU A 56 15.54 2.46 5.08
N ALA A 57 15.79 3.60 5.73
CA ALA A 57 16.02 3.64 7.17
C ALA A 57 14.82 3.06 7.94
N GLU A 58 13.60 3.47 7.58
CA GLU A 58 12.38 2.93 8.16
C GLU A 58 12.21 1.43 7.85
N PHE A 59 12.41 1.03 6.59
CA PHE A 59 12.31 -0.38 6.18
C PHE A 59 13.26 -1.27 6.98
N ASN A 60 14.52 -0.86 7.11
CA ASN A 60 15.53 -1.61 7.86
C ASN A 60 15.23 -1.64 9.36
N SER A 61 14.77 -0.52 9.93
CA SER A 61 14.35 -0.45 11.34
C SER A 61 13.17 -1.39 11.61
N ALA A 62 12.14 -1.36 10.76
CA ALA A 62 10.99 -2.24 10.85
C ALA A 62 11.37 -3.72 10.65
N LEU A 63 12.33 -4.01 9.76
CA LEU A 63 12.84 -5.36 9.54
C LEU A 63 13.57 -5.90 10.78
N VAL A 64 14.29 -5.04 11.52
CA VAL A 64 14.87 -5.41 12.82
C VAL A 64 13.77 -5.68 13.85
N GLU A 65 12.77 -4.80 13.94
CA GLU A 65 11.61 -4.96 14.85
C GLU A 65 10.87 -6.29 14.60
N THR A 66 10.76 -6.72 13.34
CA THR A 66 10.11 -7.97 12.95
C THR A 66 11.04 -9.19 12.92
N SER A 67 12.27 -9.06 13.43
CA SER A 67 13.28 -10.14 13.43
C SER A 67 13.57 -10.70 12.04
N GLY A 68 13.69 -9.82 11.04
CA GLY A 68 13.97 -10.18 9.64
C GLY A 68 12.76 -10.63 8.85
N LYS A 69 11.54 -10.56 9.41
CA LYS A 69 10.33 -11.09 8.75
C LYS A 69 9.57 -10.00 8.01
N MET A 70 9.16 -10.31 6.78
CA MET A 70 8.29 -9.47 5.94
C MET A 70 6.82 -9.55 6.38
N THR A 71 6.50 -8.97 7.53
CA THR A 71 5.16 -9.02 8.14
C THR A 71 4.30 -7.80 7.79
N TYR A 72 3.02 -7.84 8.19
CA TYR A 72 2.14 -6.68 8.11
C TYR A 72 2.67 -5.45 8.88
N LEU A 73 3.35 -5.65 10.01
CA LEU A 73 3.93 -4.54 10.77
C LEU A 73 4.97 -3.78 9.93
N LEU A 74 5.81 -4.49 9.18
CA LEU A 74 6.74 -3.88 8.23
C LEU A 74 5.99 -3.10 7.14
N ASP A 75 4.96 -3.71 6.54
CA ASP A 75 4.12 -3.04 5.54
C ASP A 75 3.51 -1.73 6.10
N LEU A 76 3.05 -1.74 7.37
CA LEU A 76 2.47 -0.57 8.04
C LEU A 76 3.50 0.53 8.31
N ARG A 77 4.67 0.18 8.87
CA ARG A 77 5.78 1.12 9.14
C ARG A 77 6.23 1.82 7.85
N VAL A 78 6.51 1.03 6.81
CA VAL A 78 6.91 1.53 5.49
C VAL A 78 5.81 2.40 4.89
N GLY A 79 4.55 1.98 4.97
CA GLY A 79 3.42 2.76 4.45
C GLY A 79 3.29 4.13 5.12
N ILE A 80 3.41 4.20 6.45
CA ILE A 80 3.31 5.46 7.19
C ILE A 80 4.43 6.41 6.79
N LYS A 81 5.69 5.93 6.78
CA LYS A 81 6.84 6.74 6.35
C LYS A 81 6.69 7.19 4.90
N LEU A 82 6.26 6.31 4.00
CA LEU A 82 6.02 6.64 2.60
C LEU A 82 4.97 7.76 2.45
N PHE A 83 3.90 7.74 3.24
CA PHE A 83 2.90 8.81 3.24
C PHE A 83 3.45 10.13 3.81
N GLN A 84 4.27 10.08 4.86
CA GLN A 84 4.93 11.27 5.42
C GLN A 84 5.94 11.92 4.46
N LEU A 85 6.62 11.11 3.65
CA LEU A 85 7.57 11.57 2.64
C LEU A 85 6.89 12.13 1.38
N MET A 86 5.63 11.74 1.15
CA MET A 86 4.83 12.17 0.01
C MET A 86 3.43 12.59 0.48
N PRO A 87 3.33 13.61 1.36
CA PRO A 87 2.04 14.08 1.83
C PRO A 87 1.31 14.78 0.70
N LEU A 88 -0.02 14.85 0.78
CA LEU A 88 -0.76 15.69 -0.17
C LEU A 88 -0.50 17.16 0.12
N ASP A 89 0.13 17.84 -0.83
CA ASP A 89 0.48 19.25 -0.76
C ASP A 89 0.48 19.89 -2.16
N SER A 90 1.10 21.07 -2.30
CA SER A 90 1.20 21.76 -3.61
C SER A 90 2.08 21.04 -4.64
N ASN A 91 2.92 20.10 -4.22
CA ASN A 91 3.87 19.37 -5.07
C ASN A 91 3.43 17.94 -5.36
N PHE A 92 2.55 17.37 -4.53
CA PHE A 92 1.97 16.05 -4.73
C PHE A 92 0.47 16.08 -4.49
N SER A 93 -0.32 16.20 -5.56
CA SER A 93 -1.78 16.18 -5.47
C SER A 93 -2.32 14.76 -5.59
N ILE A 94 -3.65 14.63 -5.42
CA ILE A 94 -4.34 13.35 -5.63
C ILE A 94 -4.20 12.84 -7.07
N ILE A 95 -3.97 13.74 -8.04
CA ILE A 95 -3.75 13.39 -9.44
C ILE A 95 -2.39 12.69 -9.59
N GLU A 96 -1.33 13.24 -9.01
CA GLU A 96 -0.01 12.60 -8.96
C GLU A 96 -0.08 11.28 -8.17
N ALA A 97 -0.75 11.26 -7.02
CA ALA A 97 -0.93 10.04 -6.22
C ALA A 97 -1.68 8.92 -6.95
N ASN A 98 -2.54 9.25 -7.91
CA ASN A 98 -3.20 8.26 -8.75
C ASN A 98 -2.39 7.87 -10.00
N ASN A 99 -1.36 8.64 -10.37
CA ASN A 99 -0.57 8.42 -11.58
C ASN A 99 0.34 7.19 -11.44
N ASP A 100 0.01 6.12 -12.18
CA ASP A 100 0.77 4.88 -12.14
C ASP A 100 2.22 5.02 -12.59
N ASP A 101 2.54 5.94 -13.50
CA ASP A 101 3.91 6.07 -14.00
C ASP A 101 4.86 6.61 -12.93
N ILE A 102 4.36 7.43 -11.99
CA ILE A 102 5.14 7.87 -10.82
C ILE A 102 5.46 6.66 -9.93
N TRP A 103 4.46 5.82 -9.66
CA TRP A 103 4.64 4.63 -8.83
C TRP A 103 5.53 3.57 -9.49
N ARG A 104 5.44 3.41 -10.82
CA ARG A 104 6.37 2.56 -11.59
C ARG A 104 7.78 3.08 -11.48
N TYR A 105 7.99 4.40 -11.61
CA TYR A 105 9.31 4.98 -11.46
C TYR A 105 9.89 4.71 -10.07
N ILE A 106 9.11 4.97 -9.01
CA ILE A 106 9.55 4.72 -7.64
C ILE A 106 9.85 3.23 -7.43
N SER A 107 8.96 2.32 -7.86
CA SER A 107 9.13 0.90 -7.59
C SER A 107 10.20 0.21 -8.43
N VAL A 108 10.43 0.64 -9.68
CA VAL A 108 11.38 -0.02 -10.60
C VAL A 108 12.76 0.63 -10.57
N LYS A 109 12.85 1.94 -10.37
CA LYS A 109 14.11 2.69 -10.43
C LYS A 109 14.62 3.11 -9.05
N VAL A 110 13.76 3.64 -8.20
CA VAL A 110 14.17 4.22 -6.90
C VAL A 110 14.27 3.16 -5.80
N MET A 111 13.29 2.26 -5.71
CA MET A 111 13.12 1.27 -4.63
C MET A 111 12.90 -0.17 -5.16
N PRO A 112 13.65 -0.64 -6.18
CA PRO A 112 13.50 -2.01 -6.69
C PRO A 112 13.88 -3.05 -5.65
N ASP A 113 14.86 -2.72 -4.82
CA ASP A 113 15.39 -3.55 -3.75
C ASP A 113 14.34 -3.93 -2.71
N ILE A 114 13.72 -2.96 -2.02
CA ILE A 114 12.75 -3.29 -0.97
C ILE A 114 11.49 -3.96 -1.54
N THR A 115 11.12 -3.63 -2.78
CA THR A 115 10.00 -4.28 -3.47
C THR A 115 10.33 -5.75 -3.75
N TYR A 116 11.56 -6.03 -4.20
CA TYR A 116 12.06 -7.39 -4.37
C TYR A 116 12.13 -8.14 -3.05
N LEU A 117 12.75 -7.56 -2.02
CA LEU A 117 12.89 -8.19 -0.71
C LEU A 117 11.53 -8.55 -0.08
N ARG A 118 10.51 -7.73 -0.31
CA ARG A 118 9.13 -8.01 0.13
C ARG A 118 8.46 -9.14 -0.66
N TYR A 119 8.71 -9.21 -1.97
CA TYR A 119 8.10 -10.16 -2.91
C TYR A 119 9.16 -10.82 -3.81
N PRO A 120 10.07 -11.64 -3.26
CA PRO A 120 11.19 -12.21 -4.01
C PRO A 120 10.75 -13.30 -4.96
N THR A 121 9.57 -13.88 -4.74
CA THR A 121 9.02 -14.93 -5.61
C THR A 121 8.28 -14.30 -6.79
N PRO A 122 8.67 -14.65 -8.04
CA PRO A 122 7.92 -14.23 -9.21
C PRO A 122 6.50 -14.82 -9.17
N GLU A 123 5.55 -14.05 -9.66
CA GLU A 123 4.19 -14.55 -9.81
C GLU A 123 4.04 -15.45 -11.04
N LYS A 124 2.95 -16.22 -11.11
CA LYS A 124 2.66 -17.08 -12.26
C LYS A 124 2.70 -16.26 -13.56
N GLY A 125 3.57 -16.68 -14.49
CA GLY A 125 3.77 -16.04 -15.79
C GLY A 125 4.87 -14.98 -15.82
N SER A 126 5.53 -14.71 -14.70
CA SER A 126 6.80 -13.94 -14.65
C SER A 126 8.00 -14.88 -14.53
N ILE A 127 9.19 -14.40 -14.90
CA ILE A 127 10.42 -15.20 -14.86
C ILE A 127 11.16 -14.96 -13.55
N ARG A 128 11.72 -13.76 -13.33
CA ARG A 128 12.48 -13.46 -12.12
C ARG A 128 11.79 -12.47 -11.18
N ILE A 129 11.10 -11.47 -11.74
CA ILE A 129 10.50 -10.37 -10.97
C ILE A 129 8.99 -10.55 -10.80
N ASN A 130 8.46 -10.20 -9.63
CA ASN A 130 7.01 -10.12 -9.41
C ASN A 130 6.42 -8.86 -10.10
N GLN A 131 6.07 -8.98 -11.38
CA GLN A 131 5.69 -7.84 -12.21
C GLN A 131 4.50 -7.04 -11.64
N LYS A 132 3.47 -7.71 -11.09
CA LYS A 132 2.32 -7.03 -10.46
C LYS A 132 2.70 -6.13 -9.29
N ARG A 133 3.68 -6.54 -8.49
CA ARG A 133 4.15 -5.78 -7.32
C ARG A 133 5.07 -4.63 -7.69
N PHE A 134 5.76 -4.75 -8.82
CA PHE A 134 6.66 -3.72 -9.34
C PHE A 134 5.95 -2.67 -10.21
N PHE A 135 5.21 -3.07 -11.25
CA PHE A 135 4.76 -2.10 -12.26
C PHE A 135 3.49 -2.45 -13.03
N SER A 136 3.15 -3.74 -13.16
CA SER A 136 2.25 -4.19 -14.22
C SER A 136 0.76 -4.04 -13.88
N HIS A 137 0.42 -4.10 -12.59
CA HIS A 137 -0.97 -4.03 -12.13
C HIS A 137 -1.13 -2.87 -11.15
N THR A 138 -1.75 -1.81 -11.64
CA THR A 138 -1.87 -0.48 -11.00
C THR A 138 -2.26 -0.54 -9.52
N ARG A 139 -3.28 -1.32 -9.16
CA ARG A 139 -3.75 -1.48 -7.76
C ARG A 139 -2.91 -2.43 -6.89
N ARG A 140 -1.88 -3.05 -7.44
CA ARG A 140 -1.03 -4.07 -6.79
C ARG A 140 0.44 -3.66 -6.70
N ILE A 141 0.84 -2.55 -7.35
CA ILE A 141 2.17 -1.96 -7.16
C ILE A 141 2.32 -1.65 -5.66
N TRP A 142 3.26 -2.31 -5.00
CA TRP A 142 3.26 -2.42 -3.55
C TRP A 142 3.31 -1.07 -2.84
N LEU A 143 4.27 -0.21 -3.21
CA LEU A 143 4.42 1.12 -2.61
C LEU A 143 3.18 2.00 -2.87
N LYS A 144 2.57 1.93 -4.05
CA LYS A 144 1.30 2.60 -4.34
C LYS A 144 0.21 2.13 -3.39
N THR A 145 0.05 0.81 -3.27
CA THR A 145 -0.95 0.19 -2.41
C THR A 145 -0.76 0.62 -0.95
N LEU A 146 0.46 0.67 -0.44
CA LEU A 146 0.76 1.13 0.92
C LEU A 146 0.41 2.60 1.13
N TRP A 147 0.83 3.49 0.20
CA TRP A 147 0.52 4.91 0.31
C TRP A 147 -0.99 5.15 0.35
N TRP A 148 -1.75 4.51 -0.56
CA TRP A 148 -3.20 4.64 -0.59
C TRP A 148 -3.85 4.06 0.68
N TYR A 149 -3.31 2.97 1.22
CA TYR A 149 -3.83 2.36 2.44
C TYR A 149 -3.73 3.34 3.61
N ILE A 150 -2.58 4.01 3.75
CA ILE A 150 -2.39 5.02 4.79
C ILE A 150 -3.23 6.27 4.53
N TYR A 151 -3.26 6.78 3.30
CA TYR A 151 -4.07 7.97 2.98
C TYR A 151 -5.56 7.80 3.33
N LEU A 152 -6.14 6.65 2.96
CA LEU A 152 -7.53 6.31 3.23
C LEU A 152 -7.80 5.98 4.69
N SER A 153 -6.77 5.62 5.43
CA SER A 153 -6.85 5.24 6.85
C SER A 153 -6.31 6.31 7.79
N TRP A 154 -5.90 7.48 7.28
CA TRP A 154 -5.18 8.49 8.05
C TRP A 154 -6.04 9.07 9.17
N GLN A 155 -5.49 9.06 10.39
CA GLN A 155 -6.19 9.52 11.61
C GLN A 155 -5.76 10.92 12.06
N GLY A 156 -4.98 11.63 11.24
CA GLY A 156 -4.53 12.99 11.51
C GLY A 156 -3.02 13.09 11.73
N ASN A 157 -2.43 12.08 12.38
CA ASN A 157 -0.99 11.95 12.57
C ASN A 157 -0.55 10.47 12.42
N ALA A 158 0.77 10.24 12.44
CA ALA A 158 1.35 8.93 12.21
C ALA A 158 1.08 7.97 13.38
N GLU A 159 1.13 8.48 14.60
CA GLU A 159 0.96 7.73 15.85
C GLU A 159 -0.46 7.17 15.97
N ASP A 160 -1.48 8.00 15.83
CA ASP A 160 -2.90 7.60 15.87
C ASP A 160 -3.23 6.67 14.71
N THR A 161 -2.64 6.93 13.53
CA THR A 161 -2.81 6.04 12.37
C THR A 161 -2.18 4.67 12.62
N PHE A 162 -0.98 4.62 13.21
CA PHE A 162 -0.35 3.37 13.60
C PHE A 162 -1.20 2.61 14.62
N GLU A 163 -1.66 3.28 15.67
CA GLU A 163 -2.48 2.68 16.71
C GLU A 163 -3.77 2.07 16.14
N VAL A 164 -4.47 2.79 15.26
CA VAL A 164 -5.68 2.28 14.61
C VAL A 164 -5.39 1.04 13.75
N LEU A 165 -4.24 0.98 13.10
CA LEU A 165 -3.95 -0.02 12.06
C LEU A 165 -3.08 -1.20 12.51
N LYS A 166 -2.35 -1.14 13.63
CA LYS A 166 -1.31 -2.11 14.00
C LYS A 166 -1.78 -3.56 14.13
N ASP A 167 -3.04 -3.76 14.48
CA ASP A 167 -3.63 -5.09 14.70
C ASP A 167 -4.37 -5.65 13.45
N ASN A 168 -4.22 -5.02 12.29
CA ASN A 168 -4.78 -5.52 11.03
C ASN A 168 -3.89 -6.61 10.40
N GLY A 169 -4.38 -7.21 9.31
CA GLY A 169 -3.61 -8.14 8.48
C GLY A 169 -3.31 -7.58 7.08
N VAL A 170 -2.36 -8.21 6.38
CA VAL A 170 -1.99 -7.87 4.99
C VAL A 170 -3.19 -7.90 4.05
N ASP A 171 -4.16 -8.80 4.29
CA ASP A 171 -5.37 -8.89 3.49
C ASP A 171 -6.26 -7.63 3.60
N ASN A 172 -6.27 -6.95 4.75
CA ASN A 172 -7.06 -5.74 4.97
C ASN A 172 -6.61 -4.63 4.01
N ILE A 173 -5.30 -4.49 3.76
CA ILE A 173 -4.74 -3.53 2.80
C ILE A 173 -5.40 -3.75 1.42
N ASN A 174 -5.32 -4.99 0.91
CA ASN A 174 -5.87 -5.29 -0.42
C ASN A 174 -7.39 -5.09 -0.44
N LYS A 175 -8.12 -5.51 0.61
CA LYS A 175 -9.57 -5.34 0.66
C LYS A 175 -10.00 -3.87 0.63
N LEU A 176 -9.31 -3.00 1.36
CA LEU A 176 -9.60 -1.57 1.37
C LEU A 176 -9.35 -0.94 0.00
N ILE A 177 -8.20 -1.25 -0.62
CA ILE A 177 -7.79 -0.61 -1.89
C ILE A 177 -8.58 -1.14 -3.09
N GLU A 178 -8.90 -2.44 -3.13
CA GLU A 178 -9.51 -3.05 -4.32
C GLU A 178 -11.02 -2.86 -4.40
N THR A 179 -11.68 -2.40 -3.33
CA THR A 179 -13.14 -2.29 -3.28
C THR A 179 -13.66 -0.86 -3.04
N PRO A 180 -13.33 0.11 -3.92
CA PRO A 180 -13.77 1.50 -3.75
C PRO A 180 -15.23 1.76 -4.10
N GLY A 181 -15.99 0.81 -4.65
CA GLY A 181 -17.36 1.06 -5.12
C GLY A 181 -17.42 2.19 -6.15
N ARG A 182 -18.09 3.31 -5.82
CA ARG A 182 -18.17 4.55 -6.64
C ARG A 182 -17.03 5.55 -6.36
N GLY A 183 -15.85 5.06 -5.94
CA GLY A 183 -14.69 5.88 -5.61
C GLY A 183 -14.46 6.02 -4.11
N TYR A 184 -13.30 6.54 -3.73
CA TYR A 184 -12.92 6.65 -2.32
C TYR A 184 -13.64 7.80 -1.63
N ARG A 185 -14.57 7.48 -0.73
CA ARG A 185 -15.21 8.43 0.19
C ARG A 185 -14.30 8.63 1.40
N LEU A 186 -13.35 9.56 1.31
CA LEU A 186 -12.23 9.67 2.25
C LEU A 186 -12.65 9.64 3.73
N GLN A 187 -13.62 10.47 4.12
CA GLN A 187 -14.08 10.55 5.51
C GLN A 187 -14.71 9.23 5.97
N LEU A 188 -15.49 8.59 5.11
CA LEU A 188 -16.07 7.28 5.41
C LEU A 188 -14.98 6.22 5.62
N PHE A 189 -13.99 6.14 4.74
CA PHE A 189 -12.93 5.13 4.85
C PHE A 189 -12.13 5.31 6.15
N ARG A 190 -11.80 6.55 6.54
CA ARG A 190 -11.10 6.84 7.80
C ARG A 190 -11.91 6.40 9.03
N HIS A 191 -13.22 6.67 9.03
CA HIS A 191 -14.11 6.24 10.11
C HIS A 191 -14.31 4.73 10.10
N MET A 192 -14.40 4.09 8.93
CA MET A 192 -14.48 2.63 8.84
C MET A 192 -13.26 1.97 9.51
N MET A 193 -12.06 2.48 9.28
CA MET A 193 -10.86 1.95 9.94
C MET A 193 -10.86 2.20 11.45
N LEU A 194 -11.28 3.40 11.88
CA LEU A 194 -11.39 3.75 13.29
C LEU A 194 -12.43 2.88 14.03
N GLU A 195 -13.60 2.63 13.43
CA GLU A 195 -14.63 1.79 14.04
C GLU A 195 -14.22 0.32 14.04
N TYR A 196 -13.58 -0.17 12.98
CA TYR A 196 -13.08 -1.56 12.93
C TYR A 196 -12.04 -1.82 14.03
N HIS A 197 -11.15 -0.87 14.29
CA HIS A 197 -10.18 -0.94 15.38
C HIS A 197 -10.81 -1.16 16.78
N LYS A 198 -12.07 -0.72 16.98
CA LYS A 198 -12.78 -0.90 18.25
C LYS A 198 -13.34 -2.31 18.42
N THR A 199 -13.42 -3.12 17.35
CA THR A 199 -14.02 -4.47 17.38
C THR A 199 -12.99 -5.55 17.73
N ARG A 200 -11.98 -5.23 18.55
CA ARG A 200 -10.92 -6.17 18.90
C ARG A 200 -11.45 -7.32 19.80
N PRO A 201 -10.97 -8.56 19.61
CA PRO A 201 -9.95 -8.99 18.64
C PRO A 201 -10.51 -9.09 17.21
N HIS A 202 -9.73 -8.64 16.24
CA HIS A 202 -10.11 -8.65 14.83
C HIS A 202 -10.28 -10.07 14.28
N LYS A 203 -11.36 -10.33 13.54
CA LYS A 203 -11.51 -11.53 12.72
C LYS A 203 -11.32 -11.16 11.25
N VAL A 204 -10.53 -11.96 10.54
CA VAL A 204 -10.19 -11.74 9.11
C VAL A 204 -11.43 -11.62 8.23
N LYS A 205 -12.47 -12.42 8.50
CA LYS A 205 -13.71 -12.43 7.72
C LYS A 205 -14.53 -11.15 7.90
N ASP A 206 -14.42 -10.50 9.05
CA ASP A 206 -15.27 -9.37 9.42
C ASP A 206 -14.92 -8.15 8.59
N PHE A 207 -13.63 -7.86 8.37
CA PHE A 207 -13.22 -6.72 7.53
C PHE A 207 -13.64 -6.88 6.07
N ALA A 208 -13.53 -8.10 5.54
CA ALA A 208 -13.97 -8.41 4.18
C ALA A 208 -15.50 -8.29 4.05
N ALA A 209 -16.26 -8.73 5.05
CA ALA A 209 -17.71 -8.57 5.09
C ALA A 209 -18.10 -7.09 5.21
N PHE A 210 -17.42 -6.34 6.08
CA PHE A 210 -17.62 -4.91 6.32
C PHE A 210 -17.41 -4.06 5.07
N THR A 211 -16.28 -4.24 4.38
CA THR A 211 -16.00 -3.55 3.11
C THR A 211 -16.98 -3.95 2.01
N LYS A 212 -17.40 -5.22 1.94
CA LYS A 212 -18.41 -5.68 0.97
C LYS A 212 -19.79 -5.09 1.25
N LEU A 213 -20.21 -5.05 2.52
CA LEU A 213 -21.50 -4.49 2.92
C LEU A 213 -21.56 -2.98 2.66
N ASN A 214 -20.48 -2.25 2.96
CA ASN A 214 -20.34 -0.84 2.61
C ASN A 214 -20.57 -0.61 1.11
N ASN A 215 -19.91 -1.40 0.26
CA ASN A 215 -20.06 -1.27 -1.18
C ASN A 215 -21.49 -1.52 -1.66
N ALA A 216 -22.19 -2.50 -1.08
CA ALA A 216 -23.58 -2.77 -1.40
C ALA A 216 -24.51 -1.63 -0.95
N LYS A 217 -24.33 -1.13 0.28
CA LYS A 217 -25.20 -0.09 0.86
C LYS A 217 -24.96 1.29 0.25
N CYS A 218 -23.73 1.63 -0.13
CA CYS A 218 -23.41 2.90 -0.80
C CYS A 218 -24.09 3.08 -2.17
N VAL A 219 -24.78 2.05 -2.69
CA VAL A 219 -25.61 2.16 -3.90
C VAL A 219 -26.91 2.93 -3.62
N SER A 220 -27.50 2.76 -2.44
CA SER A 220 -28.82 3.31 -2.09
C SER A 220 -28.79 4.24 -0.87
N ILE A 221 -27.72 4.21 -0.07
CA ILE A 221 -27.55 5.02 1.12
C ILE A 221 -26.36 5.94 0.91
N GLU A 222 -26.57 7.23 1.18
CA GLU A 222 -25.48 8.20 1.28
C GLU A 222 -24.99 8.27 2.74
N PRO A 223 -23.78 7.77 3.07
CA PRO A 223 -23.25 7.72 4.43
C PRO A 223 -23.20 9.10 5.10
N GLU A 224 -22.91 10.16 4.34
CA GLU A 224 -22.88 11.53 4.85
C GLU A 224 -24.27 12.02 5.30
N LEU A 225 -25.35 11.48 4.73
CA LEU A 225 -26.74 11.82 5.07
C LEU A 225 -27.33 10.90 6.15
N THR A 226 -26.57 9.94 6.65
CA THR A 226 -27.02 9.10 7.77
C THR A 226 -27.09 9.94 9.04
N CYS A 227 -28.13 9.75 9.86
CA CYS A 227 -28.20 10.41 11.18
C CYS A 227 -26.98 10.00 12.02
N GLY A 228 -26.18 10.99 12.46
CA GLY A 228 -24.86 10.79 13.10
C GLY A 228 -23.68 10.71 12.11
N GLY A 229 -23.90 10.98 10.83
CA GLY A 229 -22.90 11.05 9.77
C GLY A 229 -22.21 9.72 9.45
N VAL A 230 -21.03 9.83 8.84
CA VAL A 230 -20.23 8.68 8.40
C VAL A 230 -19.79 7.77 9.56
N ALA A 231 -19.61 8.32 10.77
CA ALA A 231 -19.25 7.55 11.97
C ALA A 231 -20.38 6.59 12.36
N ALA A 232 -21.60 7.12 12.52
CA ALA A 232 -22.77 6.30 12.84
C ALA A 232 -23.11 5.29 11.73
N TYR A 233 -22.86 5.65 10.47
CA TYR A 233 -22.99 4.72 9.35
C TYR A 233 -22.00 3.55 9.45
N ALA A 234 -20.70 3.83 9.70
CA ALA A 234 -19.68 2.80 9.84
C ALA A 234 -19.94 1.86 11.03
N GLN A 235 -20.42 2.41 12.15
CA GLN A 235 -20.81 1.63 13.32
C GLN A 235 -21.95 0.65 12.99
N LYS A 236 -23.04 1.14 12.37
CA LYS A 236 -24.19 0.30 11.97
C LYS A 236 -23.78 -0.85 11.04
N LEU A 237 -22.89 -0.57 10.10
CA LEU A 237 -22.35 -1.60 9.20
C LEU A 237 -21.61 -2.72 9.98
N LEU A 238 -20.82 -2.38 11.00
CA LEU A 238 -20.13 -3.39 11.82
C LEU A 238 -21.09 -4.18 12.70
N GLU A 239 -22.11 -3.53 13.24
CA GLU A 239 -23.18 -4.20 14.00
C GLU A 239 -23.89 -5.24 13.12
N GLU A 240 -24.23 -4.89 11.88
CA GLU A 240 -24.85 -5.81 10.93
C GLU A 240 -23.94 -6.97 10.49
N VAL A 241 -22.63 -6.74 10.36
CA VAL A 241 -21.66 -7.80 10.08
C VAL A 241 -21.53 -8.76 11.26
N SER A 242 -21.64 -8.23 12.49
CA SER A 242 -21.45 -9.00 13.73
C SER A 242 -22.72 -9.71 14.20
N ALA A 243 -23.89 -9.32 13.68
CA ALA A 243 -25.17 -9.91 14.04
C ALA A 243 -25.19 -11.42 13.70
N PRO A 244 -25.74 -12.28 14.58
CA PRO A 244 -25.99 -13.67 14.23
C PRO A 244 -26.89 -13.69 13.00
N LYS A 245 -26.49 -14.45 11.97
CA LYS A 245 -27.41 -14.70 10.85
C LYS A 245 -28.58 -15.49 11.42
N GLU A 246 -29.77 -14.90 11.38
CA GLU A 246 -30.99 -15.67 11.61
C GLU A 246 -30.99 -16.83 10.62
N VAL A 247 -31.05 -18.04 11.17
CA VAL A 247 -31.16 -19.27 10.41
C VAL A 247 -32.59 -19.31 9.90
N GLU A 248 -32.80 -18.96 8.63
CA GLU A 248 -34.00 -19.35 7.88
C GLU A 248 -33.98 -20.85 7.58
#